data_AF-A0A537J112-F1
#
_entry.id   AF-A0A537J112-F1
#
_cell.length_a   1.000
_cell.length_b   1.000
_cell.length_c   1.000
_cell.angle_alpha   90.00
_cell.angle_beta   90.00
_cell.angle_gamma   90.00
#
_symmetry.space_group_name_H-M   'P 1'
#
loop_
_entity.id
_entity.type
_entity.pdbx_description
1 polymer ?
#
loop_
_entity_poly.entity_id
_entity_poly.type
_entity_poly.pdbx_seq_one_letter_code
_entity_poly.pdbx_strand_id
1 'polypeptide(L)'
;MLDGKAPTIFGDGKQTRDFVYVEDVARANLLATTAPTSDMANIGTGTETAINDLYRHLAQLTGFGAQPVYASKRPGEVDRIALDPTRAARWLQWKPADTSARRSTPNRSGISAHAIPTVTRAIVSRSSPRC
;
A
#
# COMPACT_ATOMS: atom_id res chain seq x y z
N MET A 1 4.74 15.82 -10.28
CA MET A 1 4.45 16.79 -9.20
C MET A 1 5.73 17.43 -8.69
N LEU A 2 6.67 16.67 -8.12
CA LEU A 2 7.94 17.21 -7.61
C LEU A 2 8.81 17.84 -8.70
N ASP A 3 8.80 17.28 -9.91
CA ASP A 3 9.47 17.87 -11.09
C ASP A 3 8.61 18.92 -11.81
N GLY A 4 7.56 19.45 -11.18
CA GLY A 4 6.62 20.42 -11.77
C GLY A 4 5.68 19.86 -12.86
N LYS A 5 5.83 18.59 -13.24
CA LYS A 5 4.99 17.94 -14.27
C LYS A 5 3.69 17.37 -13.70
N ALA A 6 2.58 17.55 -14.42
CA ALA A 6 1.30 16.95 -14.08
C ALA A 6 1.34 15.42 -14.26
N PRO A 7 0.92 14.64 -13.26
CA PRO A 7 0.85 13.19 -13.40
C PRO A 7 -0.32 12.79 -14.31
N THR A 8 -0.18 11.63 -14.95
CA THR A 8 -1.24 11.05 -15.77
C THR A 8 -2.08 10.08 -14.95
N ILE A 9 -3.40 10.26 -14.96
CA ILE A 9 -4.39 9.33 -14.41
C ILE A 9 -5.04 8.59 -15.58
N PHE A 10 -4.98 7.25 -15.56
CA PHE A 10 -5.64 6.42 -16.56
C PHE A 10 -7.07 6.12 -16.11
N GLY A 11 -8.04 6.34 -16.99
CA GLY A 11 -9.47 6.29 -16.67
C GLY A 11 -9.98 7.61 -16.09
N ASP A 12 -11.02 7.55 -15.26
CA ASP A 12 -11.65 8.73 -14.63
C ASP A 12 -11.17 9.00 -13.20
N GLY A 13 -10.21 8.20 -12.70
CA GLY A 13 -9.63 8.35 -11.37
C GLY A 13 -10.50 7.85 -10.22
N LYS A 14 -11.66 7.22 -10.51
CA LYS A 14 -12.57 6.67 -9.50
C LYS A 14 -12.20 5.26 -9.04
N GLN A 15 -11.26 4.61 -9.70
CA GLN A 15 -10.76 3.31 -9.28
C GLN A 15 -10.15 3.42 -7.86
N THR A 16 -10.40 2.41 -7.04
CA THR A 16 -9.99 2.39 -5.63
C THR A 16 -8.90 1.36 -5.37
N ARG A 17 -7.98 1.71 -4.48
CA ARG A 17 -6.88 0.83 -4.03
C ARG A 17 -6.75 0.88 -2.51
N ASP A 18 -6.36 -0.24 -1.94
CA ASP A 18 -5.91 -0.35 -0.54
C ASP A 18 -4.42 -0.05 -0.47
N PHE A 19 -4.07 1.11 0.11
CA PHE A 19 -2.69 1.52 0.33
C PHE A 19 -2.29 1.22 1.77
N VAL A 20 -1.23 0.42 1.94
CA VAL A 20 -0.66 0.09 3.24
C VAL A 20 0.71 0.74 3.40
N TYR A 21 0.98 1.27 4.59
CA TYR A 21 2.26 1.91 4.89
C TYR A 21 3.38 0.86 5.05
N VAL A 22 4.56 1.15 4.51
CA VAL A 22 5.65 0.17 4.40
C VAL A 22 6.14 -0.35 5.76
N GLU A 23 6.17 0.49 6.80
CA GLU A 23 6.55 0.02 8.15
C GLU A 23 5.51 -0.94 8.74
N ASP A 24 4.24 -0.78 8.40
CA ASP A 24 3.20 -1.71 8.86
C ASP A 24 3.36 -3.09 8.20
N VAL A 25 3.77 -3.12 6.94
CA VAL A 25 4.15 -4.37 6.24
C VAL A 25 5.40 -4.99 6.85
N ALA A 26 6.44 -4.20 7.12
CA ALA A 26 7.65 -4.68 7.76
C ALA A 26 7.37 -5.29 9.15
N ARG A 27 6.51 -4.63 9.95
CA ARG A 27 6.05 -5.13 11.25
C ARG A 27 5.26 -6.44 11.12
N ALA A 28 4.40 -6.57 10.11
CA ALA A 28 3.69 -7.83 9.85
C ALA A 28 4.66 -8.99 9.59
N ASN A 29 5.68 -8.75 8.75
CA ASN A 29 6.70 -9.75 8.45
C ASN A 29 7.53 -10.12 9.69
N LEU A 30 7.88 -9.16 10.54
CA LEU A 30 8.58 -9.43 11.79
C LEU A 30 7.73 -10.33 12.71
N LEU A 31 6.44 -10.02 12.90
CA LEU A 31 5.53 -10.84 13.70
C LEU A 31 5.36 -12.25 13.13
N ALA A 32 5.38 -12.40 11.80
CA ALA A 32 5.28 -13.69 11.14
C ALA A 32 6.48 -14.62 11.45
N THR A 33 7.66 -14.08 11.77
CA THR A 33 8.85 -14.90 12.08
C THR A 33 8.69 -15.75 13.34
N THR A 34 7.91 -15.26 14.30
CA THR A 34 7.64 -15.92 15.59
C THR A 34 6.21 -16.41 15.72
N ALA A 35 5.45 -16.40 14.61
CA ALA A 35 4.05 -16.82 14.63
C ALA A 35 3.93 -18.32 14.94
N PRO A 36 2.92 -18.74 15.71
CA PRO A 36 2.73 -20.14 16.08
C PRO A 36 2.25 -21.01 14.90
N THR A 37 1.78 -20.40 13.82
CA THR A 37 1.22 -21.09 12.66
C THR A 37 1.85 -20.58 11.36
N SER A 38 1.91 -21.46 10.35
CA SER A 38 2.32 -21.12 9.00
C SER A 38 1.09 -21.15 8.08
N ASP A 39 0.51 -19.99 7.84
CA ASP A 39 -0.63 -19.83 6.92
C ASP A 39 -0.57 -18.43 6.28
N MET A 40 -1.27 -18.24 5.18
CA MET A 40 -1.26 -17.03 4.37
C MET A 40 -2.22 -15.99 4.91
N ALA A 41 -1.79 -14.76 5.13
CA ALA A 41 -2.67 -13.64 5.46
C ALA A 41 -2.43 -12.44 4.54
N ASN A 42 -3.50 -11.72 4.21
CA ASN A 42 -3.39 -10.45 3.50
C ASN A 42 -2.94 -9.36 4.48
N ILE A 43 -1.96 -8.56 4.06
CA ILE A 43 -1.48 -7.40 4.80
C ILE A 43 -1.96 -6.16 4.04
N GLY A 44 -2.98 -5.51 4.61
CA GLY A 44 -3.65 -4.35 4.02
C GLY A 44 -4.46 -3.62 5.08
N THR A 45 -5.08 -2.52 4.69
CA THR A 45 -5.92 -1.71 5.58
C THR A 45 -7.39 -2.08 5.51
N GLY A 46 -7.81 -2.74 4.42
CA GLY A 46 -9.22 -2.94 4.09
C GLY A 46 -9.97 -1.64 3.78
N THR A 47 -9.26 -0.52 3.68
CA THR A 47 -9.81 0.79 3.36
C THR A 47 -9.52 1.11 1.90
N GLU A 48 -10.55 1.56 1.20
CA GLU A 48 -10.45 1.95 -0.20
C GLU A 48 -10.13 3.43 -0.35
N THR A 49 -9.14 3.74 -1.17
CA THR A 49 -8.80 5.11 -1.54
C THR A 49 -8.91 5.27 -3.05
N ALA A 50 -9.72 6.22 -3.52
CA ALA A 50 -9.80 6.53 -4.94
C ALA A 50 -8.51 7.21 -5.43
N ILE A 51 -8.14 6.99 -6.69
CA ILE A 51 -6.94 7.62 -7.28
C ILE A 51 -7.04 9.15 -7.24
N ASN A 52 -8.24 9.71 -7.46
CA ASN A 52 -8.48 11.14 -7.33
C ASN A 52 -8.26 11.66 -5.90
N ASP A 53 -8.55 10.84 -4.88
CA ASP A 53 -8.35 11.23 -3.48
C ASP A 53 -6.87 11.20 -3.12
N LEU A 54 -6.15 10.17 -3.59
CA LEU A 54 -4.70 10.10 -3.47
C LEU A 54 -4.03 11.30 -4.17
N TYR A 55 -4.46 11.63 -5.38
CA TYR A 55 -3.97 12.80 -6.11
C TYR A 55 -4.13 14.08 -5.30
N ARG A 56 -5.32 14.34 -4.74
CA ARG A 56 -5.58 15.54 -3.94
C ARG A 56 -4.69 15.61 -2.70
N HIS A 57 -4.50 14.49 -1.99
CA HIS A 57 -3.61 14.45 -0.83
C HIS A 57 -2.15 14.73 -1.23
N LEU A 58 -1.64 14.09 -2.29
CA LEU A 58 -0.28 14.33 -2.76
C LEU A 58 -0.10 15.77 -3.23
N ALA A 59 -1.05 16.30 -4.00
CA ALA A 59 -1.03 17.67 -4.48
C ALA A 59 -0.97 18.68 -3.31
N GLN A 60 -1.74 18.47 -2.25
CA GLN A 60 -1.69 19.28 -1.03
C GLN A 60 -0.33 19.19 -0.34
N LEU A 61 0.21 17.98 -0.14
CA LEU A 61 1.49 17.77 0.53
C LEU A 61 2.67 18.36 -0.24
N THR A 62 2.61 18.35 -1.58
CA THR A 62 3.68 18.90 -2.43
C THR A 62 3.45 20.36 -2.83
N GLY A 63 2.30 20.96 -2.48
CA GLY A 63 1.91 22.29 -2.96
C GLY A 63 1.69 22.36 -4.48
N PHE A 64 1.33 21.24 -5.12
CA PHE A 64 1.17 21.16 -6.57
C PHE A 64 -0.24 21.62 -6.98
N GLY A 65 -0.32 22.71 -7.74
CA GLY A 65 -1.60 23.36 -8.06
C GLY A 65 -2.25 23.00 -9.39
N ALA A 66 -1.58 22.24 -10.27
CA ALA A 66 -2.16 21.89 -11.56
C ALA A 66 -3.21 20.77 -11.44
N GLN A 67 -3.95 20.52 -12.50
CA GLN A 67 -4.83 19.35 -12.62
C GLN A 67 -4.06 18.14 -13.16
N PRO A 68 -4.48 16.90 -12.86
CA PRO A 68 -3.89 15.72 -13.48
C PRO A 68 -4.29 15.65 -14.96
N VAL A 69 -3.47 14.96 -15.76
CA VAL A 69 -3.81 14.65 -17.15
C VAL A 69 -4.56 13.33 -17.18
N TYR A 70 -5.76 13.30 -17.74
CA TYR A 70 -6.51 12.05 -17.89
C TYR A 70 -6.19 11.37 -19.22
N ALA A 71 -6.01 10.05 -19.19
CA ALA A 71 -5.78 9.20 -20.35
C ALA A 71 -6.79 8.04 -20.37
N SER A 72 -6.87 7.33 -21.50
CA SER A 72 -7.76 6.17 -21.64
C SER A 72 -7.51 5.11 -20.56
N LYS A 73 -8.59 4.46 -20.10
CA LYS A 73 -8.49 3.36 -19.13
C LYS A 73 -7.67 2.22 -19.75
N ARG A 74 -6.75 1.65 -18.97
CA ARG A 74 -5.92 0.53 -19.42
C ARG A 74 -6.80 -0.73 -19.59
N PRO A 75 -6.61 -1.52 -20.66
CA PRO A 75 -7.30 -2.80 -20.80
C PRO A 75 -7.05 -3.70 -19.58
N GLY A 76 -8.10 -4.26 -19.00
CA GLY A 76 -8.00 -5.12 -17.82
C GLY A 76 -7.82 -4.40 -16.47
N GLU A 77 -7.88 -3.07 -16.42
CA GLU A 77 -7.78 -2.32 -15.15
C GLU A 77 -8.95 -2.66 -14.22
N VAL A 78 -8.62 -3.14 -13.02
CA VAL A 78 -9.59 -3.49 -11.98
C VAL A 78 -10.09 -2.21 -11.31
N ASP A 79 -11.42 -2.08 -11.16
CA ASP A 79 -12.00 -0.87 -10.57
C ASP A 79 -11.78 -0.79 -9.06
N ARG A 80 -11.80 -1.92 -8.35
CA ARG A 80 -11.76 -1.96 -6.89
C ARG A 80 -10.80 -3.03 -6.37
N ILE A 81 -9.85 -2.62 -5.53
CA ILE A 81 -8.96 -3.52 -4.82
C ILE A 81 -8.95 -3.13 -3.35
N ALA A 82 -9.50 -4.00 -2.51
CA ALA A 82 -9.51 -3.88 -1.05
C ALA A 82 -9.14 -5.23 -0.43
N LEU A 83 -8.19 -5.24 0.50
CA LEU A 83 -7.76 -6.48 1.15
C LEU A 83 -8.52 -6.73 2.43
N ASP A 84 -8.72 -7.99 2.79
CA ASP A 84 -9.26 -8.38 4.11
C ASP A 84 -8.11 -8.76 5.06
N PRO A 85 -7.74 -7.91 6.03
CA PRO A 85 -6.69 -8.20 7.01
C PRO A 85 -7.18 -8.98 8.23
N THR A 86 -8.44 -9.45 8.26
CA THR A 86 -9.03 -10.16 9.41
C THR A 86 -8.16 -11.34 9.87
N ARG A 87 -7.56 -12.04 8.92
CA ARG A 87 -6.70 -13.18 9.20
C ARG A 87 -5.37 -12.78 9.85
N ALA A 88 -4.76 -11.68 9.40
CA ALA A 88 -3.56 -11.12 10.03
C ALA A 88 -3.83 -10.66 11.46
N ALA A 89 -5.00 -10.06 11.70
CA ALA A 89 -5.44 -9.67 13.04
C ALA A 89 -5.58 -10.88 13.97
N ARG A 90 -6.16 -11.98 13.49
CA ARG A 90 -6.34 -13.19 14.32
C ARG A 90 -5.02 -13.88 14.64
N TRP A 91 -4.14 -14.08 13.66
CA TRP A 91 -2.98 -14.96 13.84
C TRP A 91 -1.70 -14.23 14.20
N LEU A 92 -1.50 -13.02 13.66
CA LEU A 92 -0.32 -12.20 13.94
C LEU A 92 -0.58 -11.16 15.03
N GLN A 93 -1.83 -11.04 15.51
CA GLN A 93 -2.25 -9.92 16.37
C GLN A 93 -1.90 -8.56 15.74
N TRP A 94 -1.91 -8.52 14.40
CA TRP A 94 -1.48 -7.37 13.62
C TRP A 94 -2.69 -6.57 13.13
N LYS A 95 -2.60 -5.25 13.24
CA LYS A 95 -3.47 -4.29 12.56
C LYS A 95 -2.61 -3.18 11.96
N PRO A 96 -3.02 -2.51 10.86
CA PRO A 96 -2.34 -1.31 10.40
C PRO A 96 -2.35 -0.25 11.51
N ALA A 97 -1.30 0.56 11.59
CA ALA A 97 -1.31 1.68 12.52
C ALA A 97 -2.27 2.76 12.02
N ASP A 98 -2.82 3.55 12.95
CA ASP A 98 -3.73 4.63 12.58
C ASP A 98 -2.99 5.68 11.74
N THR A 99 -3.45 5.86 10.50
CA THR A 99 -2.97 6.87 9.56
C THR A 99 -3.11 8.28 10.15
N SER A 100 -4.08 8.52 11.03
CA SER A 100 -4.31 9.81 11.68
C SER A 100 -3.15 10.25 12.57
N ALA A 101 -2.52 9.28 13.25
CA ALA A 101 -1.44 9.49 14.20
C ALA A 101 -0.06 9.69 13.52
N ARG A 102 0.08 9.26 12.25
CA ARG A 102 1.35 9.34 11.50
C ARG A 102 1.59 10.71 10.83
N ARG A 103 0.62 11.63 10.86
CA ARG A 103 0.69 12.95 10.17
C ARG A 103 1.72 13.94 10.73
N SER A 104 2.41 13.63 11.82
CA SER A 104 3.26 14.59 12.56
C SER A 104 4.77 14.55 12.26
N THR A 105 5.27 13.65 11.42
CA THR A 105 6.71 13.60 11.10
C THR A 105 6.99 13.87 9.62
N PRO A 106 7.48 15.07 9.25
CA PRO A 106 8.02 15.30 7.92
C PRO A 106 9.38 14.59 7.84
N ASN A 107 9.40 13.37 7.29
CA ASN A 107 10.64 12.72 6.90
C ASN A 107 11.21 13.44 5.68
N ARG A 108 12.04 14.47 5.91
CA ARG A 108 12.68 15.29 4.86
C ARG A 108 14.01 14.73 4.36
N SER A 109 14.39 13.51 4.73
CA SER A 109 15.68 12.94 4.33
C SER A 109 15.51 11.62 3.59
N GLY A 110 15.69 11.65 2.26
CA GLY A 110 16.33 10.51 1.59
C GLY A 110 15.58 9.74 0.50
N ILE A 111 14.62 10.31 -0.24
CA ILE A 111 14.11 9.63 -1.45
C ILE A 111 15.04 9.94 -2.63
N SER A 112 16.19 9.25 -2.68
CA SER A 112 16.89 9.00 -3.93
C SER A 112 16.12 7.90 -4.66
N ALA A 113 15.70 8.18 -5.89
CA ALA A 113 14.93 7.28 -6.73
C ALA A 113 15.69 5.97 -6.99
N HIS A 114 15.32 4.89 -6.31
CA HIS A 114 15.65 3.52 -6.70
C HIS A 114 14.41 2.64 -6.57
N ALA A 115 14.09 2.03 -7.72
CA ALA A 115 13.09 1.01 -8.03
C ALA A 115 12.31 0.38 -6.86
N ILE A 116 10.97 0.40 -6.96
CA ILE A 116 10.08 -0.52 -6.24
C ILE A 116 9.86 -1.74 -7.15
N PRO A 117 10.45 -2.92 -6.89
CA PRO A 117 10.00 -4.14 -7.53
C PRO A 117 8.82 -4.73 -6.74
N THR A 118 7.75 -5.00 -7.47
CA THR A 118 6.97 -6.24 -7.43
C THR A 118 6.32 -6.68 -6.11
N VAL A 119 4.98 -6.76 -6.17
CA VAL A 119 4.06 -7.50 -5.28
C VAL A 119 4.74 -8.74 -4.66
N THR A 120 5.10 -8.66 -3.39
CA THR A 120 5.72 -9.78 -2.68
C THR A 120 4.62 -10.68 -2.12
N ARG A 121 4.43 -11.83 -2.78
CA ARG A 121 3.69 -12.96 -2.25
C ARG A 121 4.63 -13.74 -1.33
N ALA A 122 4.51 -13.58 -0.02
CA ALA A 122 5.30 -14.36 0.93
C ALA A 122 4.81 -15.81 0.95
N ILE A 123 5.59 -16.73 0.36
CA ILE A 123 5.40 -18.17 0.48
C ILE A 123 6.45 -18.68 1.46
N VAL A 124 6.03 -19.11 2.64
CA VAL A 124 6.88 -19.83 3.60
C VAL A 124 6.49 -21.30 3.49
N SER A 125 7.24 -22.10 2.73
CA SER A 125 7.17 -23.55 2.85
C SER A 125 8.18 -24.00 3.91
N ARG A 126 7.70 -24.65 4.97
CA ARG A 126 8.55 -25.46 5.84
C ARG A 126 8.46 -26.89 5.35
N SER A 127 9.59 -27.45 4.94
CA SER A 127 9.78 -28.89 4.82
C SER A 127 9.76 -29.51 6.22
N SER A 128 8.75 -30.31 6.52
CA SER A 128 8.73 -31.16 7.73
C SER A 128 9.88 -32.18 7.70
N PRO A 129 10.54 -32.48 8.82
CA PRO A 129 11.37 -33.66 8.94
C PRO A 129 10.45 -34.88 9.06
N ARG A 130 10.60 -35.85 8.15
CA ARG A 130 9.99 -37.17 8.31
C ARG A 130 10.77 -37.92 9.40
N CYS A 131 10.06 -38.47 10.37
CA CYS A 131 10.50 -39.67 11.11
C CYS A 131 10.48 -40.88 10.17
#